data_AF-A0A926CGV2-F1
#
_entry.id   AF-A0A926CGV2-F1
#
_cell.length_a   1.000
_cell.length_b   1.000
_cell.length_c   1.000
_cell.angle_alpha   90.00
_cell.angle_beta   90.00
_cell.angle_gamma   90.00
#
_symmetry.space_group_name_H-M   'P 1'
#
loop_
_entity.id
_entity.type
_entity.pdbx_description
1 polymer ?
#
loop_
_entity_poly.entity_id
_entity_poly.type
_entity_poly.pdbx_seq_one_letter_code
_entity_poly.pdbx_strand_id
1 'polypeptide(L)'
;MQTRIILEAEAILALLARCERGQANLVVSDMVVFESSNNPNPQKRLFVNEIIRQAHEHVSLTNTIEQRATEFEQVGIKAIDALHLALAEAAQVDYFCTCDDRPLLPPNDQFA
;
A
#
# COMPACT_ATOMS: atom_id res chain seq x y z
N MET A 1 21.61 2.24 -7.04
CA MET A 1 20.58 2.84 -6.16
C MET A 1 19.64 3.76 -6.95
N GLN A 2 20.14 4.75 -7.71
CA GLN A 2 19.28 5.71 -8.42
C GLN A 2 18.40 5.11 -9.52
N THR A 3 18.93 4.18 -10.34
CA THR A 3 18.16 3.53 -11.42
C THR A 3 16.92 2.81 -10.91
N ARG A 4 17.03 2.16 -9.74
CA ARG A 4 15.92 1.42 -9.14
C ARG A 4 14.77 2.34 -8.75
N ILE A 5 15.07 3.45 -8.07
CA ILE A 5 14.07 4.45 -7.65
C ILE A 5 13.36 5.04 -8.88
N ILE A 6 14.08 5.26 -9.97
CA ILE A 6 13.49 5.73 -11.23
C ILE A 6 12.52 4.67 -11.79
N LEU A 7 12.93 3.41 -11.84
CA LEU A 7 12.07 2.32 -12.34
C LEU A 7 10.83 2.10 -11.48
N GLU A 8 10.96 2.16 -10.16
CA GLU A 8 9.82 2.08 -9.23
C GLU A 8 8.84 3.24 -9.45
N ALA A 9 9.35 4.47 -9.62
CA ALA A 9 8.52 5.62 -9.93
C ALA A 9 7.81 5.46 -11.30
N GLU A 10 8.51 4.98 -12.33
CA GLU A 10 7.92 4.70 -13.64
C GLU A 10 6.85 3.62 -13.57
N ALA A 11 7.08 2.55 -12.79
CA ALA A 11 6.11 1.48 -12.59
C ALA A 11 4.84 2.00 -11.91
N ILE A 12 4.97 2.84 -10.87
CA ILE A 12 3.83 3.49 -10.21
C ILE A 12 3.03 4.34 -11.21
N LEU A 13 3.70 5.19 -11.98
CA LEU A 13 3.05 6.03 -12.98
C LEU A 13 2.32 5.20 -14.05
N ALA A 14 2.91 4.09 -14.48
CA ALA A 14 2.28 3.17 -15.43
C ALA A 14 1.01 2.51 -14.85
N LEU A 15 1.03 2.10 -13.57
CA LEU A 15 -0.13 1.54 -12.89
C LEU A 15 -1.26 2.56 -12.74
N LEU A 16 -0.93 3.80 -12.33
CA LEU A 16 -1.91 4.88 -12.21
C LEU A 16 -2.55 5.20 -13.57
N ALA A 17 -1.76 5.30 -14.64
CA ALA A 17 -2.27 5.52 -15.99
C ALA A 17 -3.17 4.38 -16.51
N ARG A 18 -3.01 3.15 -16.00
CA ARG A 18 -3.96 2.05 -16.28
C ARG A 18 -5.27 2.23 -15.52
N CYS A 19 -5.21 2.69 -14.26
CA CYS A 19 -6.38 2.99 -13.46
C CYS A 19 -7.21 4.13 -14.07
N GLU A 20 -6.55 5.22 -14.50
CA GLU A 20 -7.19 6.34 -15.20
C GLU A 20 -7.93 5.92 -16.49
N ARG A 21 -7.41 4.89 -17.17
CA ARG A 21 -8.03 4.33 -18.39
C ARG A 21 -9.12 3.28 -18.10
N GLY A 22 -9.45 3.04 -16.83
CA GLY A 22 -10.41 2.01 -16.42
C GLY A 22 -9.94 0.59 -16.68
N GLN A 23 -8.62 0.37 -16.83
CA GLN A 23 -8.03 -0.96 -17.08
C GLN A 23 -7.67 -1.70 -15.79
N ALA A 24 -7.75 -1.01 -14.65
CA ALA A 24 -7.56 -1.53 -13.30
C ALA A 24 -8.35 -0.64 -12.33
N ASN A 25 -8.76 -1.20 -11.20
CA ASN A 25 -9.41 -0.43 -10.14
C ASN A 25 -8.38 -0.07 -9.08
N LEU A 26 -8.26 1.23 -8.79
CA LEU A 26 -7.44 1.71 -7.70
C LEU A 26 -8.24 1.62 -6.39
N VAL A 27 -7.75 0.84 -5.44
CA VAL A 27 -8.28 0.80 -4.08
C VAL A 27 -7.33 1.55 -3.15
N VAL A 28 -7.88 2.45 -2.33
CA VAL A 28 -7.14 3.23 -1.34
C VAL A 28 -7.66 2.87 0.05
N SER A 29 -6.80 2.92 1.05
CA SER A 29 -7.17 2.65 2.44
C SER A 29 -6.92 3.83 3.36
N ASP A 30 -7.54 3.82 4.55
CA ASP A 30 -7.29 4.81 5.60
C ASP A 30 -5.80 4.94 5.95
N MET A 31 -5.02 3.85 5.82
CA MET A 31 -3.57 3.90 6.07
C MET A 31 -2.82 4.73 5.02
N VAL A 32 -3.20 4.67 3.74
CA VAL A 32 -2.61 5.51 2.69
C VAL A 32 -2.91 6.99 2.97
N VAL A 33 -4.13 7.29 3.43
CA VAL A 33 -4.54 8.65 3.82
C VAL A 33 -3.72 9.13 5.03
N PHE A 34 -3.58 8.28 6.04
CA PHE A 34 -2.79 8.57 7.24
C PHE A 34 -1.33 8.86 6.90
N GLU A 35 -0.67 8.00 6.11
CA GLU A 35 0.72 8.20 5.68
C GLU A 35 0.90 9.47 4.83
N SER A 36 -0.04 9.76 3.92
CA SER A 36 -0.06 11.00 3.16
C SER A 36 -0.14 12.22 4.08
N SER A 37 -1.05 12.21 5.06
CA SER A 37 -1.22 13.33 6.00
C SER A 37 0.02 13.61 6.85
N ASN A 38 0.79 12.57 7.19
CA ASN A 38 2.02 12.66 7.98
C ASN A 38 3.27 12.93 7.14
N ASN A 39 3.17 12.95 5.81
CA ASN A 39 4.32 13.20 4.95
C ASN A 39 4.76 14.67 5.06
N PRO A 40 6.01 14.99 5.45
CA PRO A 40 6.44 16.38 5.62
C PRO A 40 6.51 17.16 4.29
N ASN A 41 6.64 16.47 3.15
CA ASN A 41 6.78 17.10 1.84
C ASN A 41 5.40 17.48 1.24
N PRO A 42 5.07 18.78 1.10
CA PRO A 42 3.78 19.22 0.59
C PRO A 42 3.49 18.78 -0.85
N GLN A 43 4.51 18.72 -1.72
CA GLN A 43 4.33 18.29 -3.11
C GLN A 43 3.97 16.81 -3.18
N LYS A 44 4.59 15.98 -2.34
CA LYS A 44 4.24 14.55 -2.23
C LYS A 44 2.81 14.38 -1.71
N ARG A 45 2.41 15.15 -0.69
CA ARG A 45 1.02 15.12 -0.19
C ARG A 45 0.02 15.48 -1.27
N LEU A 46 0.25 16.55 -2.01
CA LEU A 46 -0.64 16.97 -3.09
C LEU A 46 -0.78 15.89 -4.17
N PHE A 47 0.34 15.28 -4.57
CA PHE A 47 0.33 14.20 -5.56
C PHE A 47 -0.46 12.97 -5.07
N VAL A 48 -0.20 12.51 -3.84
CA VAL A 48 -0.91 11.35 -3.26
C VAL A 48 -2.40 11.67 -3.07
N ASN A 49 -2.75 12.88 -2.64
CA ASN A 49 -4.15 13.26 -2.47
C ASN A 49 -4.92 13.30 -3.80
N GLU A 50 -4.26 13.67 -4.90
CA GLU A 50 -4.87 13.59 -6.23
C GLU A 50 -5.11 12.14 -6.65
N ILE A 51 -4.18 11.23 -6.33
CA ILE A 51 -4.37 9.79 -6.54
C ILE A 51 -5.54 9.26 -5.70
N ILE A 52 -5.62 9.63 -4.43
CA ILE A 52 -6.70 9.24 -3.52
C ILE A 52 -8.07 9.68 -4.09
N ARG A 53 -8.16 10.87 -4.68
CA ARG A 53 -9.38 11.40 -5.30
C ARG A 53 -9.87 10.57 -6.49
N GLN A 54 -8.96 9.84 -7.14
CA GLN A 54 -9.26 9.00 -8.30
C GLN A 54 -9.54 7.53 -7.93
N ALA A 55 -9.50 7.19 -6.64
CA ALA A 55 -9.73 5.83 -6.17
C ALA A 55 -11.15 5.36 -6.54
N HIS A 56 -11.24 4.13 -7.05
CA HIS A 56 -12.52 3.46 -7.31
C HIS A 56 -13.20 3.10 -5.99
N GLU A 57 -12.43 2.70 -4.99
CA GLU A 57 -12.91 2.28 -3.68
C GLU A 57 -12.00 2.80 -2.57
N HIS A 58 -12.63 3.14 -1.44
CA HIS A 58 -11.93 3.52 -0.23
C HIS A 58 -12.30 2.58 0.91
N VAL A 59 -11.28 2.00 1.54
CA VAL A 59 -11.44 0.95 2.56
C VAL A 59 -11.02 1.51 3.91
N SER A 60 -12.01 1.63 4.78
CA SER A 60 -11.80 2.19 6.11
C SER A 60 -11.33 1.15 7.12
N LEU A 61 -10.53 1.60 8.07
CA LEU A 61 -10.08 0.80 9.18
C LEU A 61 -11.27 0.44 10.09
N THR A 62 -11.31 -0.80 10.53
CA THR A 62 -12.34 -1.32 11.44
C THR A 62 -11.68 -2.19 12.50
N ASN A 63 -12.36 -2.40 13.64
CA ASN A 63 -11.84 -3.27 14.70
C ASN A 63 -11.48 -4.68 14.20
N THR A 64 -12.24 -5.21 13.22
CA THR A 64 -11.94 -6.51 12.61
C THR A 64 -10.65 -6.50 11.80
N ILE A 65 -10.37 -5.39 11.11
CA ILE A 65 -9.13 -5.21 10.34
C ILE A 65 -7.94 -4.98 11.28
N GLU A 66 -8.11 -4.23 12.37
CA GLU A 66 -7.08 -4.05 13.40
C GLU A 66 -6.73 -5.38 14.09
N GLN A 67 -7.74 -6.20 14.39
CA GLN A 67 -7.51 -7.54 14.92
C GLN A 67 -6.74 -8.40 13.91
N ARG A 68 -7.11 -8.33 12.62
CA ARG A 68 -6.41 -9.06 11.56
C ARG A 68 -4.97 -8.59 11.39
N ALA A 69 -4.70 -7.29 11.50
CA ALA A 69 -3.35 -6.76 11.52
C ALA A 69 -2.55 -7.27 12.73
N THR A 70 -3.18 -7.39 13.90
CA THR A 70 -2.53 -7.98 15.10
C THR A 70 -2.13 -9.43 14.86
N GLU A 71 -2.92 -10.21 14.12
CA GLU A 71 -2.56 -11.58 13.73
C GLU A 71 -1.35 -11.60 12.78
N PHE A 72 -1.26 -10.64 11.85
CA PHE A 72 -0.08 -10.47 11.01
C PHE A 72 1.16 -10.07 11.80
N GLU A 73 1.01 -9.26 12.86
CA GLU A 73 2.12 -8.90 13.74
C GLU A 73 2.69 -10.11 14.49
N GLN A 74 1.83 -11.05 14.90
CA GLN A 74 2.26 -12.28 15.57
C GLN A 74 3.16 -13.17 14.70
N VAL A 75 3.04 -13.08 13.37
CA VAL A 75 3.90 -13.80 12.42
C VAL A 75 5.12 -12.97 11.97
N GLY A 76 5.35 -11.80 12.56
CA GLY A 76 6.55 -10.99 12.36
C GLY A 76 6.41 -9.85 11.36
N ILE A 77 5.20 -9.55 10.88
CA ILE A 77 4.94 -8.36 10.04
C ILE A 77 4.90 -7.14 10.96
N LYS A 78 5.47 -6.01 10.53
CA LYS A 78 5.45 -4.80 11.36
C LYS A 78 4.07 -4.15 11.33
N ALA A 79 3.67 -3.52 12.43
CA ALA A 79 2.32 -2.96 12.63
C ALA A 79 1.73 -2.19 11.43
N ILE A 80 2.46 -1.23 10.86
CA ILE A 80 1.97 -0.44 9.70
C ILE A 80 1.82 -1.31 8.45
N ASP A 81 2.82 -2.17 8.18
CA ASP A 81 2.80 -3.10 7.04
C ASP A 81 1.65 -4.11 7.19
N ALA A 82 1.37 -4.55 8.43
CA ALA A 82 0.28 -5.45 8.79
C ALA A 82 -1.10 -4.81 8.59
N LEU A 83 -1.26 -3.53 8.92
CA LEU A 83 -2.50 -2.79 8.66
C LEU A 83 -2.76 -2.66 7.16
N HIS A 84 -1.75 -2.30 6.36
CA HIS A 84 -1.87 -2.27 4.91
C HIS A 84 -2.29 -3.61 4.33
N LEU A 85 -1.69 -4.71 4.81
CA LEU A 85 -2.04 -6.06 4.37
C LEU A 85 -3.46 -6.46 4.76
N ALA A 86 -3.88 -6.17 5.99
CA ALA A 86 -5.23 -6.47 6.47
C ALA A 86 -6.30 -5.67 5.71
N LEU A 87 -6.02 -4.41 5.38
CA LEU A 87 -6.89 -3.58 4.54
C LEU A 87 -6.99 -4.13 3.12
N ALA A 88 -5.86 -4.54 2.53
CA ALA A 88 -5.82 -5.16 1.20
C ALA A 88 -6.58 -6.50 1.16
N GLU A 89 -6.41 -7.33 2.19
CA GLU A 89 -7.12 -8.61 2.34
C GLU A 89 -8.63 -8.40 2.50
N ALA A 90 -9.06 -7.44 3.34
CA ALA A 90 -10.46 -7.11 3.55
C ALA A 90 -11.13 -6.55 2.28
N ALA A 91 -10.38 -5.80 1.48
CA ALA A 91 -10.81 -5.26 0.19
C ALA A 91 -10.78 -6.30 -0.94
N GLN A 92 -10.25 -7.50 -0.68
CA GLN A 92 -10.09 -8.57 -1.65
C GLN A 92 -9.36 -8.11 -2.94
N VAL A 93 -8.33 -7.28 -2.79
CA VAL A 93 -7.58 -6.80 -3.96
C VAL A 93 -6.83 -7.95 -4.63
N ASP A 94 -6.77 -7.94 -5.96
CA ASP A 94 -5.99 -8.93 -6.72
C ASP A 94 -4.47 -8.73 -6.52
N TYR A 95 -4.03 -7.48 -6.31
CA TYR A 95 -2.64 -7.11 -6.20
C TYR A 95 -2.42 -6.07 -5.10
N PHE A 96 -1.49 -6.36 -4.19
CA PHE A 96 -0.94 -5.40 -3.23
C PHE A 96 0.45 -4.96 -3.70
N CYS A 97 0.61 -3.68 -4.06
CA CYS A 97 1.84 -3.14 -4.63
C CYS A 97 2.59 -2.31 -3.59
N THR A 98 3.88 -2.58 -3.40
CA THR A 98 4.78 -1.79 -2.54
C THR A 98 6.17 -1.67 -3.15
N CYS A 99 6.88 -0.61 -2.83
CA CYS A 99 8.31 -0.43 -3.16
C CYS A 99 9.23 -0.72 -1.97
N ASP A 100 8.66 -1.16 -0.84
CA ASP A 100 9.45 -1.49 0.34
C ASP A 100 10.26 -2.77 0.13
N ASP A 101 11.54 -2.68 0.49
CA ASP A 101 12.51 -3.78 0.40
C ASP A 101 12.28 -4.91 1.39
N ARG A 102 11.40 -4.70 2.37
CA ARG A 102 11.16 -5.67 3.42
C ARG A 102 10.20 -6.72 2.88
N PRO A 103 10.60 -8.00 2.80
CA PRO A 103 9.62 -9.05 2.60
C PRO A 103 8.66 -9.00 3.79
N LEU A 104 7.36 -9.15 3.50
CA LEU A 104 6.27 -9.29 4.47
C LEU A 104 6.39 -10.56 5.32
N LEU A 105 7.60 -11.08 5.52
CA LEU A 105 7.91 -12.31 6.23
C LEU A 105 9.21 -12.11 7.03
N PRO A 106 9.30 -12.66 8.25
CA PRO A 106 10.57 -12.73 8.97
C PRO A 106 11.61 -13.47 8.13
N PRO A 107 12.91 -13.18 8.29
CA PRO A 107 13.97 -13.94 7.65
C PRO A 107 13.95 -15.38 8.20
N ASN A 108 13.21 -16.27 7.54
CA ASN A 108 13.37 -17.70 7.67
C ASN A 108 14.23 -18.15 6.49
N ASP A 109 15.49 -18.47 6.79
CA ASP A 109 16.41 -19.22 5.93
C ASP A 109 15.88 -20.65 5.69
N GLN A 110 14.76 -20.81 4.97
CA GLN A 110 14.22 -22.14 4.64
C GLN A 110 13.70 -22.31 3.21
N PHE A 111 13.97 -21.39 2.30
CA PHE A 111 13.81 -21.68 0.87
C PHE A 111 15.14 -21.44 0.15
N ALA A 112 15.95 -22.51 0.15
CA ALA A 112 16.98 -22.77 -0.85
C ALA A 112 16.32 -23.23 -2.16
#